data_AF-A0AAN6U805-F1
#
_entry.id   AF-A0AAN6U805-F1
#
_cell.length_a   1.000
_cell.length_b   1.000
_cell.length_c   1.000
_cell.angle_alpha   90.00
_cell.angle_beta   90.00
_cell.angle_gamma   90.00
#
_symmetry.space_group_name_H-M   'P 1'
#
loop_
_entity.id
_entity.type
_entity.pdbx_description
1 polymer ?
#
loop_
_entity_poly.entity_id
_entity_poly.type
_entity_poly.pdbx_seq_one_letter_code
_entity_poly.pdbx_strand_id
1 'polypeptide(L)'
;MICRACLRQAGLPSTRQLTAQPLARTPAAAARYLNTTITARHAAPSPAAAAPATASASSASDQSTTPDLTPLTPLQADAKAAPLSSCPAGTVLNGLNYFKGKTDPVALPDEAYPSWLWKCLEVQKKADAADDADAGDEFSKSKKQRRLALKRQRQQEAKILASGDLAALVPKIPLQKQTVNLPGAEPGNLEQAIEAVDKREELRKAMRKERRAKIKEANYLKAM
;
A
#
# COMPACT_ATOMS: atom_id res chain seq x y z
N MET A 1 2.63 -54.63 4.19
CA MET A 1 2.02 -55.73 4.97
C MET A 1 1.66 -55.18 6.34
N ILE A 2 0.37 -55.03 6.63
CA ILE A 2 -0.13 -54.38 7.85
C ILE A 2 -0.18 -55.44 8.96
N CYS A 3 0.42 -55.17 10.11
CA CYS A 3 0.62 -56.15 11.17
C CYS A 3 -0.67 -56.47 11.95
N ARG A 4 -0.79 -57.70 12.44
CA ARG A 4 -1.97 -58.23 13.16
C ARG A 4 -2.37 -57.43 14.41
N ALA A 5 -1.45 -56.65 14.99
CA ALA A 5 -1.72 -55.79 16.12
C ALA A 5 -2.57 -54.56 15.75
N CYS A 6 -2.37 -53.98 14.56
CA CYS A 6 -3.10 -52.79 14.12
C CYS A 6 -4.57 -53.08 13.75
N LEU A 7 -4.90 -54.30 13.33
CA LEU A 7 -6.28 -54.69 13.02
C LEU A 7 -7.15 -54.89 14.28
N ARG A 8 -6.57 -55.26 15.42
CA ARG A 8 -7.32 -55.45 16.68
C ARG A 8 -7.69 -54.15 17.38
N GLN A 9 -7.00 -53.05 17.09
CA GLN A 9 -7.24 -51.75 17.73
C GLN A 9 -8.33 -50.91 17.02
N ALA A 10 -8.73 -51.30 15.81
CA ALA A 10 -9.76 -50.61 15.02
C ALA A 10 -11.20 -51.09 15.27
N GLY A 11 -11.41 -52.09 16.15
CA GLY A 11 -12.68 -52.82 16.28
C GLY A 11 -13.53 -52.54 17.52
N LEU A 12 -13.23 -51.53 18.34
CA LEU A 12 -14.03 -51.25 19.55
C LEU A 12 -14.75 -49.90 19.44
N PRO A 13 -16.11 -49.85 19.44
CA PRO A 13 -16.86 -48.62 19.55
C PRO A 13 -16.79 -48.11 21.00
N SER A 14 -15.92 -47.13 21.24
CA SER A 14 -15.84 -46.42 22.52
C SER A 14 -17.02 -45.43 22.65
N THR A 15 -18.14 -45.89 23.17
CA THR A 15 -19.24 -45.04 23.65
C THR A 15 -18.78 -44.27 24.90
N ARG A 16 -18.17 -43.10 24.71
CA ARG A 16 -17.99 -42.11 25.78
C ARG A 16 -19.24 -41.24 25.87
N GLN A 17 -20.13 -41.59 26.79
CA GLN A 17 -21.17 -40.70 27.29
C GLN A 17 -20.50 -39.49 27.96
N LEU A 18 -20.68 -38.31 27.37
CA LEU A 18 -20.33 -37.04 28.01
C LEU A 18 -21.53 -36.62 28.87
N THR A 19 -21.37 -36.75 30.18
CA THR A 19 -22.27 -36.14 31.17
C THR A 19 -22.20 -34.62 31.07
N ALA A 20 -23.32 -33.97 30.77
CA ALA A 20 -23.44 -32.52 30.79
C ALA A 20 -23.41 -32.02 32.24
N GLN A 21 -22.45 -31.14 32.57
CA GLN A 21 -22.50 -30.33 33.80
C GLN A 21 -23.08 -28.95 33.47
N PRO A 22 -24.05 -28.44 34.26
CA PRO A 22 -24.53 -27.07 34.11
C PRO A 22 -23.60 -26.10 34.85
N LEU A 23 -22.95 -25.20 34.11
CA LEU A 23 -22.23 -24.08 34.71
C LEU A 23 -23.19 -22.91 34.94
N ALA A 24 -23.25 -22.50 36.20
CA ALA A 24 -24.08 -21.44 36.73
C ALA A 24 -23.78 -20.08 36.08
N ARG A 25 -24.87 -19.33 35.86
CA ARG A 25 -24.94 -17.99 35.27
C ARG A 25 -24.71 -16.95 36.36
N THR A 26 -23.56 -16.27 36.34
CA THR A 26 -23.33 -15.04 37.12
C THR A 26 -23.58 -13.81 36.24
N PRO A 27 -24.35 -12.80 36.68
CA PRO A 27 -24.58 -11.59 35.90
C PRO A 27 -23.53 -10.49 36.15
N ALA A 28 -23.37 -9.66 35.11
CA ALA A 28 -22.96 -8.25 35.14
C ALA A 28 -21.50 -7.89 35.52
N ALA A 29 -20.73 -7.48 34.50
CA ALA A 29 -19.74 -6.43 34.66
C ALA A 29 -19.93 -5.41 33.51
N ALA A 30 -20.13 -4.16 33.91
CA ALA A 30 -20.50 -3.03 33.06
C ALA A 30 -19.46 -2.73 31.97
N ALA A 31 -19.93 -2.60 30.73
CA ALA A 31 -19.17 -2.03 29.64
C ALA A 31 -18.96 -0.53 29.90
N ARG A 32 -17.73 -0.14 30.23
CA ARG A 32 -17.31 1.28 30.23
C ARG A 32 -17.06 1.68 28.79
N TYR A 33 -17.97 2.45 28.20
CA TYR A 33 -17.75 3.16 26.94
C TYR A 33 -16.79 4.31 27.19
N LEU A 34 -15.57 4.24 26.65
CA LEU A 34 -14.66 5.38 26.55
C LEU A 34 -14.91 6.05 25.19
N ASN A 35 -15.67 7.14 25.20
CA ASN A 35 -15.78 8.05 24.06
C ASN A 35 -14.59 9.01 24.08
N THR A 36 -13.66 8.86 23.14
CA THR A 36 -12.62 9.87 22.86
C THR A 36 -13.03 10.68 21.64
N THR A 37 -13.59 11.87 21.86
CA THR A 37 -13.78 12.89 20.84
C THR A 37 -12.44 13.59 20.60
N ILE A 38 -11.82 13.36 19.44
CA ILE A 38 -10.65 14.13 19.00
C ILE A 38 -11.17 15.38 18.27
N THR A 39 -11.02 16.54 18.90
CA THR A 39 -11.26 17.85 18.27
C THR A 39 -10.09 18.20 17.34
N ALA A 40 -10.32 18.10 16.03
CA ALA A 40 -9.38 18.54 15.01
C ALA A 40 -9.36 20.08 14.93
N ARG A 41 -8.25 20.69 15.36
CA ARG A 41 -7.99 22.12 15.19
C ARG A 41 -7.68 22.38 13.72
N HIS A 42 -8.60 23.06 13.03
CA HIS A 42 -8.39 23.52 11.66
C HIS A 42 -7.49 24.76 11.69
N ALA A 43 -6.32 24.69 11.06
CA ALA A 43 -5.48 25.85 10.80
C ALA A 43 -6.01 26.58 9.56
N ALA A 44 -6.17 27.90 9.68
CA ALA A 44 -6.69 28.78 8.64
C ALA A 44 -5.65 29.02 7.51
N PRO A 45 -6.06 29.11 6.24
CA PRO A 45 -5.20 29.59 5.16
C PRO A 45 -5.12 31.13 5.14
N SER A 46 -3.90 31.66 5.14
CA SER A 46 -3.62 33.10 4.95
C SER A 46 -3.66 33.46 3.45
N PRO A 47 -4.25 34.61 3.05
CA PRO A 47 -4.36 35.00 1.64
C PRO A 47 -3.12 35.77 1.16
N ALA A 48 -2.38 35.22 0.20
CA ALA A 48 -1.36 35.96 -0.54
C ALA A 48 -1.96 36.54 -1.82
N ALA A 49 -1.75 37.84 -1.98
CA ALA A 49 -2.41 38.74 -2.92
C ALA A 49 -2.09 38.47 -4.39
N ALA A 50 -3.12 38.70 -5.22
CA ALA A 50 -2.99 38.91 -6.65
C ALA A 50 -2.52 40.34 -6.95
N ALA A 51 -1.62 40.49 -7.91
CA ALA A 51 -1.45 41.72 -8.68
C ALA A 51 -1.03 41.36 -10.13
N PRO A 52 -1.70 41.91 -11.15
CA PRO A 52 -1.35 41.70 -12.55
C PRO A 52 -0.38 42.79 -13.03
N ALA A 53 0.56 42.45 -13.91
CA ALA A 53 1.32 43.43 -14.66
C ALA A 53 1.20 43.14 -16.17
N THR A 54 0.87 44.21 -16.85
CA THR A 54 0.45 44.38 -18.23
C THR A 54 1.57 44.27 -19.25
N ALA A 55 1.13 44.09 -20.50
CA ALA A 55 1.90 44.05 -21.73
C ALA A 55 2.91 45.19 -21.93
N SER A 56 3.96 44.90 -22.70
CA SER A 56 4.46 45.85 -23.70
C SER A 56 5.17 45.11 -24.82
N ALA A 57 4.70 45.37 -26.03
CA ALA A 57 5.32 44.99 -27.29
C ALA A 57 6.12 46.19 -27.82
N SER A 58 7.29 45.93 -28.41
CA SER A 58 7.98 46.73 -29.44
C SER A 58 9.21 45.90 -29.87
N SER A 59 9.29 45.35 -31.09
CA SER A 59 9.53 45.95 -32.41
C SER A 59 11.01 45.85 -32.81
N ALA A 60 11.26 45.17 -33.95
CA ALA A 60 12.38 45.33 -34.89
C ALA A 60 13.82 45.05 -34.36
N SER A 61 14.79 44.53 -35.10
CA SER A 61 14.93 44.03 -36.46
C SER A 61 16.28 43.28 -36.55
N ASP A 62 16.50 42.64 -37.69
CA ASP A 62 17.79 42.39 -38.35
C ASP A 62 18.70 41.23 -37.92
N GLN A 63 18.87 40.38 -38.94
CA GLN A 63 19.90 39.38 -39.14
C GLN A 63 21.28 40.04 -39.15
N SER A 64 22.27 39.38 -38.56
CA SER A 64 23.63 39.29 -39.10
C SER A 64 24.44 38.21 -38.38
N THR A 65 25.17 37.46 -39.19
CA THR A 65 25.97 36.28 -38.89
C THR A 65 27.28 36.61 -38.17
N THR A 66 27.55 35.94 -37.05
CA THR A 66 28.92 35.63 -36.60
C THR A 66 28.94 34.27 -35.89
N PRO A 67 29.72 33.28 -36.36
CA PRO A 67 30.01 32.09 -35.57
C PRO A 67 31.14 32.43 -34.60
N ASP A 68 30.79 32.76 -33.36
CA ASP A 68 31.78 32.91 -32.29
C ASP A 68 31.78 31.68 -31.35
N LEU A 69 32.98 31.37 -30.94
CA LEU A 69 33.50 30.12 -30.44
C LEU A 69 32.79 29.68 -29.16
N THR A 70 32.34 28.44 -29.16
CA THR A 70 31.88 27.71 -27.97
C THR A 70 33.07 27.33 -27.09
N PRO A 71 33.10 27.70 -25.79
CA PRO A 71 33.77 26.93 -24.77
C PRO A 71 32.73 26.21 -23.91
N LEU A 72 32.70 24.88 -24.07
CA LEU A 72 32.45 23.87 -23.05
C LEU A 72 31.40 24.19 -21.97
N THR A 73 30.17 23.71 -22.17
CA THR A 73 29.33 23.21 -21.07
C THR A 73 29.91 21.82 -20.68
N PRO A 74 29.94 21.46 -19.38
CA PRO A 74 28.70 21.11 -18.71
C PRO A 74 28.52 21.87 -17.38
N LEU A 75 27.43 22.65 -17.30
CA LEU A 75 26.71 22.84 -16.06
C LEU A 75 26.29 21.44 -15.58
N GLN A 76 27.05 20.87 -14.65
CA GLN A 76 26.50 19.92 -13.69
C GLN A 76 25.56 20.70 -12.78
N ALA A 77 24.35 20.95 -13.28
CA ALA A 77 23.21 21.08 -12.40
C ALA A 77 22.87 19.66 -11.95
N ASP A 78 23.54 19.20 -10.89
CA ASP A 78 23.01 18.11 -10.10
C ASP A 78 21.61 18.53 -9.66
N ALA A 79 20.60 18.01 -10.35
CA ALA A 79 19.23 18.02 -9.90
C ALA A 79 19.24 17.23 -8.58
N LYS A 80 19.50 17.94 -7.49
CA LYS A 80 19.57 17.38 -6.14
C LYS A 80 18.20 16.77 -5.89
N ALA A 81 18.13 15.44 -6.02
CA ALA A 81 16.95 14.66 -5.74
C ALA A 81 16.41 15.12 -4.38
N ALA A 82 15.09 15.28 -4.28
CA ALA A 82 14.46 15.65 -3.02
C ALA A 82 15.00 14.75 -1.90
N PRO A 83 15.32 15.31 -0.72
CA PRO A 83 15.90 14.55 0.36
C PRO A 83 15.00 13.36 0.71
N LEU A 84 15.61 12.17 0.86
CA LEU A 84 14.89 10.91 1.05
C LEU A 84 14.16 10.89 2.41
N SER A 85 14.79 11.49 3.42
CA SER A 85 14.20 11.72 4.74
C SER A 85 13.82 13.20 4.94
N SER A 86 12.79 13.43 5.76
CA SER A 86 12.41 14.76 6.22
C SER A 86 13.26 15.26 7.39
N CYS A 87 13.96 14.36 8.09
CA CYS A 87 14.72 14.65 9.30
C CYS A 87 16.22 14.56 8.99
N PRO A 88 16.96 15.69 8.97
CA PRO A 88 18.39 15.64 8.70
C PRO A 88 19.16 14.94 9.83
N ALA A 89 20.35 14.44 9.50
CA ALA A 89 21.27 13.87 10.47
C ALA A 89 21.54 14.86 11.62
N GLY A 90 21.61 14.35 12.86
CA GLY A 90 21.81 15.18 14.05
C GLY A 90 20.53 15.70 14.71
N THR A 91 19.36 15.43 14.14
CA THR A 91 18.08 15.83 14.75
C THR A 91 17.80 15.02 16.01
N VAL A 92 17.59 15.70 17.15
CA VAL A 92 17.18 15.04 18.40
C VAL A 92 15.71 14.65 18.31
N LEU A 93 15.41 13.36 18.48
CA LEU A 93 14.04 12.84 18.44
C LEU A 93 13.41 12.94 19.83
N ASN A 94 12.70 14.04 20.05
CA ASN A 94 12.12 14.38 21.35
C ASN A 94 11.12 13.34 21.86
N GLY A 95 11.23 12.98 23.13
CA GLY A 95 10.20 12.20 23.85
C GLY A 95 10.22 10.69 23.56
N LEU A 96 11.32 10.17 23.03
CA LEU A 96 11.49 8.72 22.84
C LEU A 96 12.19 8.05 24.04
N ASN A 97 13.07 8.77 24.73
CA ASN A 97 13.74 8.20 25.89
C ASN A 97 12.86 8.26 27.15
N TYR A 98 12.55 7.09 27.71
CA TYR A 98 11.84 6.94 28.99
C TYR A 98 12.78 6.61 30.17
N PHE A 99 14.09 6.45 29.94
CA PHE A 99 15.06 6.17 30.98
C PHE A 99 15.60 7.44 31.63
N LYS A 100 15.69 7.43 32.97
CA LYS A 100 16.35 8.51 33.73
C LYS A 100 17.85 8.54 33.42
N GLY A 101 18.40 9.73 33.18
CA GLY A 101 19.83 9.94 32.97
C GLY A 101 20.36 9.57 31.58
N LYS A 102 19.49 9.22 30.63
CA LYS A 102 19.85 9.09 29.20
C LYS A 102 19.32 10.29 28.42
N THR A 103 19.96 10.61 27.30
CA THR A 103 19.48 11.62 26.36
C THR A 103 18.53 11.00 25.34
N ASP A 104 17.70 11.83 24.71
CA ASP A 104 16.90 11.40 23.57
C ASP A 104 17.80 10.93 22.42
N PRO A 105 17.35 9.93 21.64
CA PRO A 105 18.14 9.43 20.52
C PRO A 105 18.26 10.49 19.42
N VAL A 106 19.45 10.55 18.82
CA VAL A 106 19.78 11.47 17.73
C VAL A 106 19.68 10.74 16.40
N ALA A 107 19.06 11.36 15.40
CA ALA A 107 18.93 10.82 14.06
C ALA A 107 20.32 10.68 13.39
N LEU A 108 20.58 9.50 12.84
CA LEU A 108 21.78 9.18 12.06
C LEU A 108 21.61 9.64 10.60
N PRO A 109 22.66 9.61 9.76
CA PRO A 109 22.50 9.80 8.31
C PRO A 109 21.61 8.71 7.68
N ASP A 110 20.91 9.05 6.60
CA ASP A 110 19.97 8.17 5.89
C ASP A 110 20.58 6.83 5.46
N GLU A 111 21.87 6.82 5.12
CA GLU A 111 22.62 5.63 4.68
C GLU A 111 22.90 4.64 5.82
N ALA A 112 22.96 5.12 7.07
CA ALA A 112 23.14 4.26 8.23
C ALA A 112 21.86 3.50 8.59
N TYR A 113 20.71 3.91 8.04
CA TYR A 113 19.45 3.22 8.25
C TYR A 113 19.26 2.08 7.24
N PRO A 114 18.69 0.95 7.68
CA PRO A 114 18.38 -0.15 6.77
C PRO A 114 17.42 0.25 5.64
N SER A 115 17.62 -0.30 4.45
CA SER A 115 16.83 0.01 3.25
C SER A 115 15.34 -0.32 3.36
N TRP A 116 14.95 -1.25 4.23
CA TRP A 116 13.54 -1.60 4.45
C TRP A 116 12.73 -0.48 5.11
N LEU A 117 13.38 0.45 5.85
CA LEU A 117 12.72 1.57 6.51
C LEU A 117 11.95 2.43 5.51
N TRP A 118 12.58 2.69 4.36
CA TRP A 118 12.02 3.51 3.29
C TRP A 118 10.87 2.83 2.55
N LYS A 119 10.74 1.50 2.66
CA LYS A 119 9.64 0.70 2.07
C LYS A 119 8.44 0.55 3.00
N CYS A 120 8.55 0.89 4.29
CA CYS A 120 7.47 0.72 5.26
C CYS A 120 6.18 1.48 4.88
N LEU A 121 6.29 2.66 4.28
CA LEU A 121 5.13 3.46 3.86
C LEU A 121 4.41 2.90 2.62
N GLU A 122 5.00 1.93 1.91
CA GLU A 122 4.32 1.28 0.78
C GLU A 122 3.05 0.52 1.23
N VAL A 123 2.95 0.15 2.50
CA VAL A 123 1.76 -0.53 3.04
C VAL A 123 0.56 0.43 3.08
N GLN A 124 0.80 1.72 3.37
CA GLN A 124 -0.23 2.76 3.30
C GLN A 124 -0.60 3.04 1.84
N LYS A 125 0.41 3.23 0.99
CA LYS A 125 0.19 3.40 -0.47
C LYS A 125 -0.56 2.22 -1.07
N LYS A 126 -0.37 0.97 -0.64
CA LYS A 126 -1.16 -0.17 -1.16
C LYS A 126 -2.61 -0.19 -0.66
N ALA A 127 -2.92 0.47 0.46
CA ALA A 127 -4.29 0.65 0.92
C ALA A 127 -4.99 1.77 0.14
N ASP A 128 -4.28 2.84 -0.21
CA ASP A 128 -4.85 4.02 -0.86
C ASP A 128 -4.72 3.99 -2.40
N ALA A 129 -3.60 3.51 -2.94
CA ALA A 129 -3.29 3.54 -4.38
C ALA A 129 -3.72 2.28 -5.15
N ALA A 130 -4.15 1.21 -4.46
CA ALA A 130 -4.78 0.08 -5.16
C ALA A 130 -6.12 0.48 -5.81
N ASP A 131 -6.71 1.59 -5.36
CA ASP A 131 -7.96 2.14 -5.90
C ASP A 131 -7.82 3.54 -6.54
N ASP A 132 -6.79 4.38 -6.24
CA ASP A 132 -6.89 5.83 -6.55
C ASP A 132 -5.71 6.58 -7.23
N ALA A 133 -4.61 5.95 -7.66
CA ALA A 133 -3.46 6.77 -8.13
C ALA A 133 -3.57 7.34 -9.56
N ASP A 134 -4.40 6.77 -10.46
CA ASP A 134 -4.54 7.26 -11.85
C ASP A 134 -6.00 7.49 -12.31
N ALA A 135 -6.97 7.11 -11.48
CA ALA A 135 -8.36 7.50 -11.68
C ALA A 135 -8.56 8.85 -11.00
N GLY A 136 -8.94 9.89 -11.74
CA GLY A 136 -9.53 11.05 -11.07
C GLY A 136 -10.73 10.53 -10.28
N ASP A 137 -10.68 10.57 -8.95
CA ASP A 137 -11.66 10.04 -8.01
C ASP A 137 -13.07 9.90 -8.63
N GLU A 138 -13.39 8.69 -9.11
CA GLU A 138 -14.68 8.37 -9.72
C GLU A 138 -15.81 8.54 -8.69
N PHE A 139 -15.43 8.44 -7.41
CA PHE A 139 -16.26 8.66 -6.25
C PHE A 139 -16.18 10.08 -5.67
N SER A 140 -15.61 11.04 -6.42
CA SER A 140 -15.54 12.41 -5.94
C SER A 140 -16.93 13.00 -5.78
N LYS A 141 -17.10 13.77 -4.70
CA LYS A 141 -18.29 14.59 -4.46
C LYS A 141 -18.53 15.62 -5.58
N SER A 142 -17.51 15.94 -6.39
CA SER A 142 -17.61 16.92 -7.49
C SER A 142 -18.00 16.28 -8.83
N LYS A 143 -19.15 16.69 -9.38
CA LYS A 143 -19.68 16.24 -10.69
C LYS A 143 -18.70 16.44 -11.85
N LYS A 144 -17.87 17.50 -11.80
CA LYS A 144 -16.86 17.79 -12.84
C LYS A 144 -15.73 16.76 -12.82
N GLN A 145 -15.30 16.34 -11.63
CA GLN A 145 -14.24 15.35 -11.45
C GLN A 145 -14.70 13.98 -11.95
N ARG A 146 -15.91 13.54 -11.57
CA ARG A 146 -16.49 12.29 -12.09
C ARG A 146 -16.63 12.27 -13.62
N ARG A 147 -17.10 13.35 -14.25
CA ARG A 147 -17.21 13.43 -15.72
C ARG A 147 -15.85 13.30 -16.41
N LEU A 148 -14.84 13.92 -15.81
CA LEU A 148 -13.49 13.93 -16.36
C LEU A 148 -12.80 12.57 -16.17
N ALA A 149 -13.08 11.89 -15.04
CA ALA A 149 -12.72 10.49 -14.80
C ALA A 149 -13.32 9.56 -15.85
N LEU A 150 -14.63 9.62 -16.05
CA LEU A 150 -15.35 8.83 -17.07
C LEU A 150 -14.80 9.08 -18.48
N LYS A 151 -14.45 10.33 -18.80
CA LYS A 151 -13.83 10.65 -20.10
C LYS A 151 -12.45 10.01 -20.23
N ARG A 152 -11.63 10.03 -19.18
CA ARG A 152 -10.30 9.40 -19.17
C ARG A 152 -10.39 7.88 -19.27
N GLN A 153 -11.29 7.25 -18.52
CA GLN A 153 -11.53 5.82 -18.57
C GLN A 153 -11.93 5.38 -19.99
N ARG A 154 -12.92 6.07 -20.59
CA ARG A 154 -13.32 5.80 -21.98
C ARG A 154 -12.17 5.95 -22.97
N GLN A 155 -11.30 6.94 -22.77
CA GLN A 155 -10.12 7.12 -23.60
C GLN A 155 -9.08 6.01 -23.40
N GLN A 156 -8.86 5.54 -22.17
CA GLN A 156 -7.96 4.42 -21.88
C GLN A 156 -8.50 3.12 -22.47
N GLU A 157 -9.78 2.81 -22.28
CA GLU A 157 -10.46 1.66 -22.88
C GLU A 157 -10.38 1.72 -24.41
N ALA A 158 -10.66 2.87 -25.02
CA ALA A 158 -10.52 3.04 -26.47
C ALA A 158 -9.08 2.85 -26.97
N LYS A 159 -8.07 3.28 -26.19
CA LYS A 159 -6.65 3.05 -26.53
C LYS A 159 -6.27 1.57 -26.43
N ILE A 160 -6.73 0.88 -25.38
CA ILE A 160 -6.50 -0.57 -25.23
C ILE A 160 -7.16 -1.33 -26.38
N LEU A 161 -8.41 -0.99 -26.72
CA LEU A 161 -9.12 -1.58 -27.86
C LEU A 161 -8.44 -1.27 -29.20
N ALA A 162 -7.98 -0.03 -29.41
CA ALA A 162 -7.27 0.38 -30.63
C ALA A 162 -5.89 -0.25 -30.76
N SER A 163 -5.21 -0.56 -29.64
CA SER A 163 -3.91 -1.23 -29.65
C SER A 163 -3.99 -2.69 -30.14
N GLY A 164 -5.19 -3.26 -30.25
CA GLY A 164 -5.42 -4.61 -30.77
C GLY A 164 -4.89 -5.73 -29.86
N ASP A 165 -4.32 -5.40 -28.69
CA ASP A 165 -3.86 -6.38 -27.71
C ASP A 165 -5.04 -6.95 -26.93
N LEU A 166 -5.68 -7.96 -27.51
CA LEU A 166 -6.80 -8.68 -26.90
C LEU A 166 -6.43 -9.33 -25.55
N ALA A 167 -5.14 -9.55 -25.27
CA ALA A 167 -4.68 -10.13 -24.01
C ALA A 167 -4.82 -9.15 -22.84
N ALA A 168 -4.64 -7.84 -23.09
CA ALA A 168 -4.79 -6.81 -22.06
C ALA A 168 -6.25 -6.59 -21.61
N LEU A 169 -7.22 -6.98 -22.46
CA LEU A 169 -8.66 -6.86 -22.16
C LEU A 169 -9.20 -8.04 -21.32
N VAL A 170 -8.47 -9.16 -21.26
CA VAL A 170 -8.89 -10.33 -20.48
C VAL A 170 -8.93 -9.95 -18.99
N PRO A 171 -10.04 -10.22 -18.28
CA PRO A 171 -10.14 -9.91 -16.86
C PRO A 171 -9.00 -10.55 -16.06
N LYS A 172 -8.26 -9.73 -15.30
CA LYS A 172 -7.15 -10.20 -14.46
C LYS A 172 -7.68 -11.11 -13.35
N ILE A 173 -7.53 -12.42 -13.53
CA ILE A 173 -7.94 -13.42 -12.54
C ILE A 173 -7.08 -13.24 -11.27
N PRO A 174 -7.68 -12.97 -10.09
CA PRO A 174 -6.93 -12.84 -8.83
C PRO A 174 -6.16 -14.12 -8.49
N LEU A 175 -4.99 -13.97 -7.86
CA LEU A 175 -4.06 -15.07 -7.58
C LEU A 175 -4.73 -16.27 -6.88
N GLN A 176 -5.63 -16.01 -5.92
CA GLN A 176 -6.34 -17.07 -5.18
C GLN A 176 -7.35 -17.89 -6.01
N LYS A 177 -7.73 -17.41 -7.20
CA LYS A 177 -8.68 -18.09 -8.11
C LYS A 177 -7.97 -18.77 -9.27
N GLN A 178 -6.65 -18.63 -9.37
CA GLN A 178 -5.84 -19.28 -10.40
C GLN A 178 -5.59 -20.74 -10.03
N THR A 179 -5.56 -21.61 -11.04
CA THR A 179 -5.21 -23.04 -10.91
C THR A 179 -3.81 -23.36 -11.43
N VAL A 180 -3.05 -22.32 -11.82
CA VAL A 180 -1.67 -22.46 -12.29
C VAL A 180 -0.78 -22.92 -11.14
N ASN A 181 0.13 -23.84 -11.42
CA ASN A 181 1.07 -24.34 -10.43
C ASN A 181 1.96 -23.20 -9.92
N LEU A 182 2.15 -23.15 -8.60
CA LEU A 182 3.16 -22.28 -8.01
C LEU A 182 4.55 -22.77 -8.41
N PRO A 183 5.54 -21.87 -8.53
CA PRO A 183 6.91 -22.28 -8.86
C PRO A 183 7.43 -23.27 -7.81
N GLY A 184 7.90 -24.41 -8.31
CA GLY A 184 8.65 -25.41 -7.54
C GLY A 184 10.14 -25.13 -7.65
N ALA A 185 10.89 -25.48 -6.61
CA ALA A 185 12.34 -25.36 -6.63
C ALA A 185 12.96 -26.71 -6.97
N GLU A 186 13.84 -26.74 -7.96
CA GLU A 186 14.69 -27.90 -8.24
C GLU A 186 15.74 -28.06 -7.13
N PRO A 187 16.13 -29.31 -6.77
CA PRO A 187 17.08 -29.55 -5.70
C PRO A 187 18.44 -28.91 -6.04
N GLY A 188 18.91 -28.02 -5.16
CA GLY A 188 20.19 -27.32 -5.30
C GLY A 188 20.10 -25.89 -5.81
N ASN A 189 18.92 -25.42 -6.27
CA ASN A 189 18.74 -24.02 -6.67
C ASN A 189 18.12 -23.18 -5.56
N LEU A 190 18.95 -22.39 -4.86
CA LEU A 190 18.54 -21.56 -3.72
C LEU A 190 17.63 -20.40 -4.15
N GLU A 191 17.87 -19.78 -5.30
CA GLU A 191 17.09 -18.64 -5.78
C GLU A 191 15.65 -19.05 -6.06
N GLN A 192 15.47 -20.17 -6.79
CA GLN A 192 14.15 -20.74 -7.05
C GLN A 192 13.43 -21.16 -5.75
N ALA A 193 14.17 -21.60 -4.73
CA ALA A 193 13.59 -21.93 -3.44
C ALA A 193 13.06 -20.69 -2.71
N ILE A 194 13.78 -19.57 -2.74
CA ILE A 194 13.34 -18.30 -2.16
C ILE A 194 12.09 -17.79 -2.90
N GLU A 195 12.12 -17.78 -4.24
CA GLU A 195 10.97 -17.35 -5.05
C GLU A 195 9.73 -18.23 -4.80
N ALA A 196 9.91 -19.55 -4.67
CA ALA A 196 8.82 -20.46 -4.35
C ALA A 196 8.17 -20.12 -2.99
N VAL A 197 8.97 -19.75 -1.99
CA VAL A 197 8.46 -19.30 -0.69
C VAL A 197 7.70 -17.98 -0.83
N ASP A 198 8.25 -17.01 -1.55
CA ASP A 198 7.62 -15.70 -1.74
C ASP A 198 6.25 -15.80 -2.44
N LYS A 199 6.15 -16.63 -3.49
CA LYS A 199 4.87 -16.85 -4.20
C LYS A 199 3.83 -17.57 -3.34
N ARG A 200 4.27 -18.50 -2.47
CA ARG A 200 3.38 -19.14 -1.48
C ARG A 200 2.89 -18.13 -0.44
N GLU A 201 3.76 -17.21 0.01
CA GLU A 201 3.35 -16.13 0.90
C GLU A 201 2.37 -15.16 0.25
N GLU A 202 2.61 -14.81 -1.02
CA GLU A 202 1.73 -13.94 -1.81
C GLU A 202 0.31 -14.54 -1.89
N LEU A 203 0.19 -15.82 -2.20
CA LEU A 203 -1.08 -16.54 -2.20
C LEU A 203 -1.74 -16.54 -0.81
N ARG A 204 -0.97 -16.77 0.27
CA ARG A 204 -1.50 -16.73 1.65
C ARG A 204 -2.03 -15.34 2.01
N LYS A 205 -1.32 -14.27 1.63
CA LYS A 205 -1.74 -12.87 1.84
C LYS A 205 -3.02 -12.56 1.06
N ALA A 206 -3.12 -13.03 -0.19
CA ALA A 206 -4.31 -12.87 -1.03
C ALA A 206 -5.55 -13.58 -0.43
N MET A 207 -5.40 -14.84 -0.01
CA MET A 207 -6.44 -15.62 0.68
C MET A 207 -6.88 -14.95 2.00
N ARG A 208 -5.93 -14.36 2.74
CA ARG A 208 -6.24 -13.63 3.97
C ARG A 208 -7.06 -12.36 3.69
N LYS A 209 -6.77 -11.64 2.61
CA LYS A 209 -7.54 -10.45 2.20
C LYS A 209 -8.99 -10.82 1.91
N GLU A 210 -9.23 -11.87 1.13
CA GLU A 210 -10.59 -12.36 0.83
C GLU A 210 -11.32 -12.84 2.09
N ARG A 211 -10.65 -13.60 2.96
CA ARG A 211 -11.26 -14.05 4.22
C ARG A 211 -11.66 -12.88 5.12
N ARG A 212 -10.82 -11.83 5.20
CA ARG A 212 -11.16 -10.61 5.96
C ARG A 212 -12.38 -9.89 5.37
N ALA A 213 -12.47 -9.80 4.05
CA ALA A 213 -13.64 -9.22 3.38
C ALA A 213 -14.92 -10.03 3.68
N LYS A 214 -14.88 -11.36 3.52
CA LYS A 214 -16.00 -12.26 3.84
C LYS A 214 -16.46 -12.14 5.29
N ILE A 215 -15.53 -12.07 6.24
CA ILE A 215 -15.86 -11.88 7.67
C ILE A 215 -16.54 -10.53 7.88
N LYS A 216 -16.05 -9.45 7.26
CA LYS A 216 -16.67 -8.12 7.37
C LYS A 216 -18.07 -8.11 6.79
N GLU A 217 -18.27 -8.67 5.60
CA GLU A 217 -19.57 -8.79 4.95
C GLU A 217 -20.54 -9.62 5.79
N ALA A 218 -20.13 -10.80 6.24
CA ALA A 218 -20.96 -11.66 7.08
C ALA A 218 -21.33 -10.98 8.41
N ASN A 219 -20.38 -10.29 9.05
CA ASN A 219 -20.65 -9.53 10.28
C ASN A 219 -21.60 -8.36 10.03
N TYR A 220 -21.45 -7.66 8.91
CA TYR A 220 -22.33 -6.56 8.52
C TYR A 220 -23.76 -7.07 8.30
N LEU A 221 -23.92 -8.10 7.46
CA LEU A 221 -25.22 -8.69 7.16
C LEU A 221 -25.88 -9.36 8.38
N LYS A 222 -25.10 -9.86 9.34
CA LYS A 222 -25.62 -10.42 10.58
C LYS A 222 -26.12 -9.36 11.57
N ALA A 223 -25.54 -8.16 11.53
CA ALA A 223 -25.89 -7.06 12.42
C ALA A 223 -26.95 -6.12 11.82
N MET A 224 -27.30 -6.31 10.56
CA MET A 224 -28.37 -5.60 9.84
C MET A 224 -29.71 -6.28 10.07
#